data_AF-A0A401HVK3-F1
#
_entry.id   AF-A0A401HVK3-F1
#
_cell.length_a   1.000
_cell.length_b   1.000
_cell.length_c   1.000
_cell.angle_alpha   90.00
_cell.angle_beta   90.00
_cell.angle_gamma   90.00
#
_symmetry.space_group_name_H-M   'P 1'
#
loop_
_entity.id
_entity.type
_entity.pdbx_description
1 polymer ?
#
loop_
_entity_poly.entity_id
_entity_poly.type
_entity_poly.pdbx_seq_one_letter_code
_entity_poly.pdbx_strand_id
1 'polypeptide(L)'
;MLTRDQVQSKSQARLSGLLPVVRLAAERLIDRCYARGVPIVITQGLRTIAEQDALYAQGRTKPGAKVTNARGGYSYHNFGAAIDFALLLPDGRNVSWDMTRDGNGNKLRDWMEVAEEGKKLGFAWGGDWKDFKDNPHFEMTFGLTTAQYRAGRRPTQAQIEAATRRILDGDAPEPKHPACRIVVNGVEVASGLLIDGRAYAALRAVGEAAGCVIGWDNVTKTATVNGKPVAGMLIDGVTYVALRAAGEAVGGVVAWDGQSKTASITV
;
A
#
# COMPACT_ATOMS: atom_id res chain seq x y z
N MET A 1 17.81 -1.30 20.43
CA MET A 1 16.84 -1.56 19.35
C MET A 1 17.64 -1.85 18.09
N LEU A 2 17.26 -2.84 17.28
CA LEU A 2 17.93 -3.07 15.99
C LEU A 2 17.71 -1.87 15.07
N THR A 3 18.69 -1.54 14.24
CA THR A 3 18.50 -0.57 13.16
C THR A 3 17.69 -1.19 12.01
N ARG A 4 17.12 -0.35 11.14
CA ARG A 4 16.43 -0.79 9.92
C ARG A 4 17.31 -1.73 9.10
N ASP A 5 18.56 -1.35 8.87
CA ASP A 5 19.49 -2.13 8.05
C ASP A 5 19.85 -3.48 8.71
N GLN A 6 19.96 -3.52 10.04
CA GLN A 6 20.13 -4.76 10.78
C GLN A 6 18.93 -5.69 10.61
N VAL A 7 17.70 -5.17 10.63
CA VAL A 7 16.49 -5.98 10.37
C VAL A 7 16.47 -6.47 8.92
N GLN A 8 16.73 -5.59 7.96
CA GLN A 8 16.72 -5.93 6.54
C GLN A 8 17.79 -6.98 6.18
N SER A 9 18.97 -6.92 6.81
CA SER A 9 20.06 -7.87 6.59
C SER A 9 19.68 -9.32 6.93
N LYS A 10 18.77 -9.54 7.90
CA LYS A 10 18.35 -10.87 8.34
C LYS A 10 17.61 -11.67 7.28
N SER A 11 16.99 -10.98 6.33
CA SER A 11 16.19 -11.59 5.26
C SER A 11 17.00 -11.86 3.98
N GLN A 12 18.21 -11.30 3.83
CA GLN A 12 18.92 -11.24 2.53
C GLN A 12 19.11 -12.59 1.86
N ALA A 13 19.48 -13.62 2.62
CA ALA A 13 19.64 -14.97 2.09
C ALA A 13 18.33 -15.54 1.52
N ARG A 14 17.18 -15.19 2.12
CA ARG A 14 15.85 -15.63 1.69
C ARG A 14 15.26 -14.80 0.54
N LEU A 15 15.79 -13.60 0.31
CA LEU A 15 15.39 -12.75 -0.81
C LEU A 15 16.07 -13.15 -2.14
N SER A 16 17.11 -13.98 -2.08
CA SER A 16 17.79 -14.48 -3.27
C SER A 16 16.88 -15.38 -4.10
N GLY A 17 16.91 -15.21 -5.43
CA GLY A 17 16.15 -16.02 -6.38
C GLY A 17 14.66 -15.69 -6.49
N LEU A 18 14.14 -14.73 -5.71
CA LEU A 18 12.81 -14.17 -5.93
C LEU A 18 12.73 -13.43 -7.26
N LEU A 19 11.52 -13.33 -7.83
CA LEU A 19 11.27 -12.40 -8.92
C LEU A 19 11.61 -10.97 -8.45
N PRO A 20 12.26 -10.13 -9.28
CA PRO A 20 12.75 -8.82 -8.83
C PRO A 20 11.68 -7.93 -8.18
N VAL A 21 10.46 -7.92 -8.73
CA VAL A 21 9.33 -7.16 -8.16
C VAL A 21 8.83 -7.73 -6.83
N VAL A 22 8.91 -9.05 -6.62
CA VAL A 22 8.54 -9.71 -5.36
C VAL A 22 9.59 -9.45 -4.29
N ARG A 23 10.88 -9.45 -4.68
CA ARG A 23 11.97 -9.02 -3.79
C ARG A 23 11.77 -7.56 -3.35
N LEU A 24 11.49 -6.65 -4.28
CA LEU A 24 11.23 -5.25 -3.97
C LEU A 24 10.07 -5.12 -2.97
N ALA A 25 8.96 -5.82 -3.21
CA ALA A 25 7.82 -5.82 -2.30
C ALA A 25 8.18 -6.36 -0.90
N ALA A 26 8.98 -7.43 -0.82
CA ALA A 26 9.42 -8.00 0.45
C ALA A 26 10.33 -7.02 1.22
N GLU A 27 11.25 -6.34 0.55
CA GLU A 27 12.09 -5.30 1.15
C GLU A 27 11.25 -4.13 1.67
N ARG A 28 10.25 -3.67 0.89
CA ARG A 28 9.31 -2.63 1.33
C ARG A 28 8.42 -3.07 2.49
N LEU A 29 8.02 -4.33 2.53
CA LEU A 29 7.25 -4.87 3.65
C LEU A 29 8.07 -4.80 4.94
N ILE A 30 9.34 -5.22 4.90
CA ILE A 30 10.26 -5.11 6.05
C ILE A 30 10.37 -3.65 6.52
N ASP A 31 10.56 -2.71 5.58
CA ASP A 31 10.69 -1.28 5.89
C ASP A 31 9.45 -0.71 6.59
N ARG A 32 8.26 -1.01 6.06
CA ARG A 32 6.98 -0.50 6.58
C ARG A 32 6.67 -1.07 7.95
N CYS A 33 6.86 -2.38 8.13
CA CYS A 33 6.65 -3.03 9.40
C CYS A 33 7.65 -2.52 10.45
N TYR A 34 8.92 -2.29 10.07
CA TYR A 34 9.91 -1.65 10.95
C TYR A 34 9.48 -0.23 11.38
N ALA A 35 9.00 0.60 10.44
CA ALA A 35 8.55 1.96 10.74
C ALA A 35 7.34 2.01 11.72
N ARG A 36 6.55 0.94 11.78
CA ARG A 36 5.42 0.77 12.71
C ARG A 36 5.82 0.14 14.06
N GLY A 37 7.11 -0.11 14.28
CA GLY A 37 7.59 -0.80 15.48
C GLY A 37 7.31 -2.32 15.49
N VAL A 38 6.97 -2.91 14.35
CA VAL A 38 6.68 -4.34 14.17
C VAL A 38 7.74 -4.97 13.26
N PRO A 39 9.00 -5.13 13.69
CA PRO A 39 10.03 -5.69 12.83
C PRO A 39 9.70 -7.15 12.45
N ILE A 40 9.93 -7.50 11.19
CA ILE A 40 9.73 -8.86 10.66
C ILE A 40 11.02 -9.42 10.05
N VAL A 41 11.03 -10.73 9.83
CA VAL A 41 12.06 -11.41 9.02
C VAL A 41 11.38 -12.32 8.00
N ILE A 42 11.95 -12.39 6.79
CA ILE A 42 11.54 -13.35 5.77
C ILE A 42 12.20 -14.69 6.10
N THR A 43 11.39 -15.70 6.37
CA THR A 43 11.83 -17.03 6.78
C THR A 43 11.95 -18.00 5.61
N GLN A 44 11.16 -17.80 4.54
CA GLN A 44 11.20 -18.56 3.29
C GLN A 44 11.02 -17.62 2.10
N GLY A 45 11.69 -17.94 0.98
CA GLY A 45 11.54 -17.25 -0.30
C GLY A 45 11.47 -18.28 -1.42
N LEU A 46 12.40 -18.23 -2.38
CA LEU A 46 12.53 -19.29 -3.38
C LEU A 46 12.81 -20.65 -2.70
N ARG A 47 12.04 -21.67 -3.08
CA ARG A 47 12.24 -23.06 -2.67
C ARG A 47 12.43 -23.94 -3.89
N THR A 48 13.48 -24.73 -3.95
CA THR A 48 13.69 -25.69 -5.03
C THR A 48 12.59 -26.77 -5.05
N ILE A 49 12.44 -27.47 -6.17
CA ILE A 49 11.49 -28.58 -6.32
C ILE A 49 11.77 -29.66 -5.25
N ALA A 50 13.04 -30.04 -5.08
CA ALA A 50 13.45 -31.06 -4.12
C ALA A 50 13.16 -30.65 -2.66
N GLU A 51 13.41 -29.39 -2.28
CA GLU A 51 13.07 -28.89 -0.95
C GLU A 51 11.54 -28.92 -0.71
N GLN A 52 10.74 -28.56 -1.71
CA GLN A 52 9.29 -28.61 -1.61
C GLN A 52 8.78 -30.06 -1.48
N ASP A 53 9.32 -31.00 -2.25
CA ASP A 53 8.97 -32.42 -2.11
C ASP A 53 9.39 -32.98 -0.75
N ALA A 54 10.51 -32.53 -0.20
CA ALA A 54 10.93 -32.89 1.14
C ALA A 54 9.95 -32.39 2.23
N LEU A 55 9.41 -31.18 2.09
CA LEU A 55 8.35 -30.67 2.96
C LEU A 55 7.03 -31.44 2.77
N TYR A 56 6.66 -31.74 1.53
CA TYR A 56 5.46 -32.52 1.22
C TYR A 56 5.52 -33.93 1.84
N ALA A 57 6.70 -34.54 1.91
CA ALA A 57 6.90 -35.85 2.53
C ALA A 57 6.62 -35.87 4.05
N GLN A 58 6.74 -34.74 4.76
CA GLN A 58 6.51 -34.69 6.20
C GLN A 58 5.04 -35.01 6.55
N GLY A 59 4.85 -35.87 7.55
CA GLY A 59 3.53 -36.38 7.95
C GLY A 59 2.86 -37.26 6.90
N ARG A 60 3.60 -37.71 5.87
CA ARG A 60 3.14 -38.62 4.81
C ARG A 60 4.06 -39.83 4.70
N THR A 61 5.28 -39.61 4.22
CA THR A 61 6.32 -40.64 4.03
C THR A 61 7.52 -40.42 4.94
N LYS A 62 7.59 -39.29 5.64
CA LYS A 62 8.55 -38.99 6.72
C LYS A 62 7.79 -38.57 8.00
N PRO A 63 8.34 -38.83 9.20
CA PRO A 63 7.79 -38.30 10.45
C PRO A 63 7.69 -36.77 10.44
N GLY A 64 6.80 -36.22 11.28
CA GLY A 64 6.58 -34.78 11.44
C GLY A 64 5.15 -34.34 11.08
N ALA A 65 4.85 -33.07 11.34
CA ALA A 65 3.55 -32.49 10.99
C ALA A 65 3.45 -32.24 9.47
N LYS A 66 2.24 -32.31 8.93
CA LYS A 66 1.99 -31.88 7.54
C LYS A 66 2.05 -30.35 7.47
N VAL A 67 3.13 -29.83 6.91
CA VAL A 67 3.35 -28.37 6.78
C VAL A 67 2.97 -27.80 5.41
N THR A 68 2.63 -28.66 4.45
CA THR A 68 2.18 -28.24 3.11
C THR A 68 1.30 -29.31 2.45
N ASN A 69 0.43 -28.85 1.54
CA ASN A 69 -0.33 -29.70 0.62
C ASN A 69 0.25 -29.71 -0.81
N ALA A 70 1.24 -28.87 -1.11
CA ALA A 70 1.82 -28.74 -2.44
C ALA A 70 3.06 -29.63 -2.61
N ARG A 71 3.11 -30.38 -3.72
CA ARG A 71 4.33 -31.06 -4.20
C ARG A 71 5.28 -30.07 -4.87
N GLY A 72 6.50 -30.50 -5.15
CA GLY A 72 7.46 -29.76 -5.96
C GLY A 72 6.86 -29.31 -7.29
N GLY A 73 6.93 -28.01 -7.56
CA GLY A 73 6.38 -27.36 -8.74
C GLY A 73 4.90 -26.96 -8.62
N TYR A 74 4.26 -27.24 -7.48
CA TYR A 74 2.87 -26.87 -7.19
C TYR A 74 2.76 -25.78 -6.11
N SER A 75 3.88 -25.17 -5.72
CA SER A 75 3.95 -24.02 -4.81
C SER A 75 4.51 -22.80 -5.53
N TYR A 76 4.01 -21.60 -5.24
CA TYR A 76 4.56 -20.36 -5.78
C TYR A 76 5.98 -20.04 -5.26
N HIS A 77 6.38 -20.63 -4.13
CA HIS A 77 7.78 -20.60 -3.70
C HIS A 77 8.72 -21.22 -4.72
N ASN A 78 8.25 -22.18 -5.55
CA ASN A 78 9.09 -22.81 -6.58
C ASN A 78 9.41 -21.90 -7.77
N PHE A 79 8.78 -20.73 -7.83
CA PHE A 79 8.92 -19.78 -8.93
C PHE A 79 9.39 -18.41 -8.48
N GLY A 80 9.83 -18.27 -7.22
CA GLY A 80 10.25 -16.99 -6.65
C GLY A 80 9.11 -15.98 -6.52
N ALA A 81 7.86 -16.46 -6.46
CA ALA A 81 6.64 -15.66 -6.47
C ALA A 81 5.94 -15.60 -5.10
N ALA A 82 6.57 -16.14 -4.05
CA ALA A 82 6.03 -16.17 -2.69
C ALA A 82 7.13 -16.02 -1.63
N ILE A 83 6.74 -15.55 -0.45
CA ILE A 83 7.56 -15.40 0.74
C ILE A 83 6.78 -15.85 1.97
N ASP A 84 7.49 -16.34 2.99
CA ASP A 84 6.95 -16.52 4.34
C ASP A 84 7.65 -15.54 5.29
N PHE A 85 6.90 -14.98 6.24
CA PHE A 85 7.45 -14.09 7.26
C PHE A 85 7.24 -14.62 8.69
N ALA A 86 7.99 -14.05 9.64
CA ALA A 86 7.72 -14.16 11.07
C ALA A 86 7.99 -12.82 11.76
N LEU A 87 7.38 -12.62 12.93
CA LEU A 87 7.63 -11.43 13.76
C LEU A 87 9.02 -11.55 14.39
N LEU A 88 9.89 -10.57 14.20
CA LEU A 88 11.22 -10.53 14.80
C LEU A 88 11.12 -10.00 16.23
N LEU A 89 11.63 -10.75 17.21
CA LEU A 89 11.60 -10.33 18.60
C LEU A 89 12.65 -9.23 18.90
N PRO A 90 12.46 -8.43 19.96
CA PRO A 90 13.36 -7.30 20.28
C PRO A 90 14.83 -7.66 20.49
N ASP A 91 15.12 -8.93 20.86
CA ASP A 91 16.48 -9.44 20.99
C ASP A 91 17.22 -9.58 19.65
N GLY A 92 16.49 -9.50 18.54
CA GLY A 92 17.01 -9.63 17.19
C GLY A 92 17.49 -11.03 16.83
N ARG A 93 17.19 -12.05 17.63
CA ARG A 93 17.67 -13.43 17.44
C ARG A 93 16.52 -14.41 17.29
N ASN A 94 15.45 -14.19 18.05
CA ASN A 94 14.29 -15.06 18.08
C ASN A 94 13.16 -14.48 17.23
N VAL A 95 12.24 -15.36 16.82
CA VAL A 95 11.02 -14.98 16.12
C VAL A 95 9.80 -15.46 16.87
N SER A 96 8.67 -14.78 16.69
CA SER A 96 7.37 -15.19 17.18
C SER A 96 6.44 -15.57 16.03
N TRP A 97 5.69 -16.64 16.24
CA TRP A 97 4.57 -17.09 15.41
C TRP A 97 3.21 -16.79 16.05
N ASP A 98 3.20 -16.08 17.19
CA ASP A 98 1.99 -15.72 17.91
C ASP A 98 1.22 -14.62 17.18
N MET A 99 0.08 -15.01 16.60
CA MET A 99 -0.81 -14.10 15.88
C MET A 99 -1.60 -13.15 16.79
N THR A 100 -1.57 -13.35 18.10
CA THR A 100 -2.24 -12.50 19.10
C THR A 100 -1.32 -11.45 19.71
N ARG A 101 -0.02 -11.51 19.38
CA ARG A 101 0.99 -10.58 19.87
C ARG A 101 0.69 -9.14 19.48
N ASP A 102 0.82 -8.25 20.46
CA ASP A 102 0.88 -6.79 20.33
C ASP A 102 2.22 -6.32 20.92
N GLY A 103 3.26 -6.32 20.08
CA GLY A 103 4.64 -6.07 20.50
C GLY A 103 4.98 -4.58 20.57
N ASN A 104 4.24 -3.73 19.85
CA ASN A 104 4.39 -2.28 19.85
C ASN A 104 3.45 -1.57 20.83
N GLY A 105 2.49 -2.28 21.45
CA GLY A 105 1.60 -1.78 22.47
C GLY A 105 0.47 -0.89 21.94
N ASN A 106 0.17 -0.96 20.64
CA ASN A 106 -0.82 -0.09 20.00
C ASN A 106 -2.26 -0.65 20.05
N LYS A 107 -2.47 -1.80 20.73
CA LYS A 107 -3.74 -2.54 20.84
C LYS A 107 -4.21 -3.20 19.55
N LEU A 108 -3.35 -3.28 18.54
CA LEU A 108 -3.56 -4.05 17.33
C LEU A 108 -2.66 -5.29 17.38
N ARG A 109 -3.07 -6.34 16.65
CA ARG A 109 -2.26 -7.55 16.54
C ARG A 109 -1.17 -7.29 15.50
N ASP A 110 0.09 -7.39 15.90
CA ASP A 110 1.28 -7.22 15.04
C ASP A 110 1.13 -7.99 13.72
N TRP A 111 0.67 -9.25 13.81
CA TRP A 111 0.49 -10.12 12.64
C TRP A 111 -0.49 -9.55 11.61
N MET A 112 -1.56 -8.91 12.08
CA MET A 112 -2.58 -8.30 11.21
C MET A 112 -2.06 -7.03 10.57
N GLU A 113 -1.24 -6.24 11.27
CA GLU A 113 -0.59 -5.08 10.68
C GLU A 113 0.34 -5.49 9.53
N VAL A 114 1.11 -6.57 9.71
CA VAL A 114 1.96 -7.13 8.63
C VAL A 114 1.10 -7.63 7.46
N ALA A 115 0.01 -8.34 7.73
CA ALA A 115 -0.94 -8.80 6.72
C ALA A 115 -1.51 -7.63 5.89
N GLU A 116 -1.91 -6.54 6.55
CA GLU A 116 -2.44 -5.34 5.90
C GLU A 116 -1.39 -4.63 5.05
N GLU A 117 -0.16 -4.45 5.56
CA GLU A 117 0.92 -3.84 4.78
C GLU A 117 1.31 -4.69 3.57
N GLY A 118 1.35 -6.02 3.71
CA GLY A 118 1.59 -6.93 2.59
C GLY A 118 0.54 -6.78 1.49
N LYS A 119 -0.74 -6.69 1.86
CA LYS A 119 -1.85 -6.47 0.92
C LYS A 119 -1.77 -5.10 0.24
N LYS A 120 -1.38 -4.04 0.96
CA LYS A 120 -1.16 -2.71 0.36
C LYS A 120 -0.08 -2.78 -0.73
N LEU A 121 1.00 -3.53 -0.49
CA LEU A 121 2.07 -3.77 -1.46
C LEU A 121 1.69 -4.69 -2.63
N GLY A 122 0.49 -5.30 -2.60
CA GLY A 122 -0.05 -6.11 -3.68
C GLY A 122 0.12 -7.62 -3.50
N PHE A 123 0.55 -8.09 -2.32
CA PHE A 123 0.53 -9.51 -2.00
C PHE A 123 -0.90 -10.01 -1.76
N ALA A 124 -1.17 -11.24 -2.20
CA ALA A 124 -2.23 -12.05 -1.62
C ALA A 124 -1.70 -12.73 -0.35
N TRP A 125 -2.51 -12.82 0.70
CA TRP A 125 -2.11 -13.37 2.00
C TRP A 125 -2.76 -14.73 2.25
N GLY A 126 -1.97 -15.72 2.68
CA GLY A 126 -2.44 -17.08 2.94
C GLY A 126 -3.40 -17.20 4.13
N GLY A 127 -3.43 -16.21 5.03
CA GLY A 127 -4.42 -16.14 6.11
C GLY A 127 -5.86 -15.85 5.64
N ASP A 128 -6.02 -15.34 4.41
CA ASP A 128 -7.34 -15.11 3.79
C ASP A 128 -7.90 -16.36 3.10
N TRP A 129 -7.11 -17.44 2.97
CA TRP A 129 -7.59 -18.66 2.32
C TRP A 129 -8.77 -19.27 3.10
N LYS A 130 -9.74 -19.82 2.35
CA LYS A 130 -10.96 -20.41 2.94
C LYS A 130 -10.63 -21.65 3.78
N ASP A 131 -9.75 -22.49 3.26
CA ASP A 131 -9.30 -23.72 3.88
C ASP A 131 -7.77 -23.71 3.95
N PHE A 132 -7.21 -24.40 4.95
CA PHE A 132 -5.76 -24.53 5.15
C PHE A 132 -5.04 -23.16 5.17
N LYS A 133 -5.48 -22.27 6.06
CA LYS A 133 -4.89 -20.94 6.24
C LYS A 133 -3.40 -21.04 6.54
N ASP A 134 -2.61 -20.39 5.70
CA ASP A 134 -1.16 -20.30 5.83
C ASP A 134 -0.78 -18.86 6.20
N ASN A 135 -0.87 -18.55 7.50
CA ASN A 135 -0.75 -17.18 7.99
C ASN A 135 0.62 -16.51 7.76
N PRO A 136 1.74 -17.24 7.66
CA PRO A 136 3.03 -16.68 7.23
C PRO A 136 3.11 -16.31 5.76
N HIS A 137 2.26 -16.91 4.91
CA HIS A 137 2.46 -16.94 3.47
C HIS A 137 1.95 -15.68 2.77
N PHE A 138 2.77 -15.14 1.88
CA PHE A 138 2.37 -14.13 0.90
C PHE A 138 2.78 -14.55 -0.50
N GLU A 139 1.95 -14.25 -1.49
CA GLU A 139 2.25 -14.50 -2.90
C GLU A 139 1.85 -13.37 -3.84
N MET A 140 2.58 -13.24 -4.94
CA MET A 140 2.21 -12.43 -6.11
C MET A 140 2.16 -13.34 -7.32
N THR A 141 0.96 -13.79 -7.68
CA THR A 141 0.77 -14.77 -8.77
C THR A 141 0.78 -14.13 -10.15
N PHE A 142 0.54 -12.82 -10.24
CA PHE A 142 0.34 -12.10 -11.51
C PHE A 142 -0.75 -12.73 -12.39
N GLY A 143 -1.76 -13.35 -11.76
CA GLY A 143 -2.83 -14.07 -12.47
C GLY A 143 -2.38 -15.37 -13.14
N LEU A 144 -1.16 -15.83 -12.86
CA LEU A 144 -0.63 -17.09 -13.38
C LEU A 144 -0.84 -18.22 -12.37
N THR A 145 -1.26 -19.37 -12.86
CA THR A 145 -1.32 -20.62 -12.09
C THR A 145 0.06 -21.28 -12.00
N THR A 146 0.26 -22.15 -11.01
CA THR A 146 1.50 -22.96 -10.93
C THR A 146 1.72 -23.83 -12.17
N ALA A 147 0.64 -24.30 -12.83
CA ALA A 147 0.74 -25.04 -14.09
C ALA A 147 1.34 -24.19 -15.22
N GLN A 148 0.92 -22.92 -15.32
CA GLN A 148 1.48 -21.97 -16.28
C GLN A 148 2.94 -21.66 -15.98
N TYR A 149 3.30 -21.50 -14.71
CA TYR A 149 4.69 -21.33 -14.30
C TYR A 149 5.57 -22.55 -14.63
N ARG A 150 5.08 -23.77 -14.41
CA ARG A 150 5.74 -25.02 -14.83
C ARG A 150 5.92 -25.09 -16.34
N ALA A 151 4.94 -24.61 -17.10
CA ALA A 151 5.02 -24.50 -18.57
C ALA A 151 5.93 -23.35 -19.06
N GLY A 152 6.65 -22.66 -18.16
CA GLY A 152 7.60 -21.62 -18.50
C GLY A 152 6.99 -20.22 -18.64
N ARG A 153 5.67 -20.04 -18.46
CA ARG A 153 5.08 -18.69 -18.46
C ARG A 153 5.62 -17.89 -17.28
N ARG A 154 5.82 -16.59 -17.51
CA ARG A 154 6.27 -15.62 -16.51
C ARG A 154 5.41 -14.37 -16.61
N PRO A 155 5.38 -13.52 -15.55
CA PRO A 155 4.66 -12.26 -15.59
C PRO A 155 5.11 -11.43 -16.78
N THR A 156 4.16 -10.78 -17.45
CA THR A 156 4.45 -9.84 -18.54
C THR A 156 5.07 -8.57 -17.98
N GLN A 157 5.78 -7.83 -18.83
CA GLN A 157 6.37 -6.54 -18.46
C GLN A 157 5.33 -5.56 -17.90
N ALA A 158 4.15 -5.47 -18.53
CA ALA A 158 3.05 -4.63 -18.05
C ALA A 158 2.55 -5.03 -16.63
N GLN A 159 2.50 -6.33 -16.34
CA GLN A 159 2.13 -6.81 -14.99
C GLN A 159 3.20 -6.47 -13.95
N ILE A 160 4.47 -6.59 -14.32
CA ILE A 160 5.61 -6.21 -13.47
C ILE A 160 5.59 -4.70 -13.20
N GLU A 161 5.37 -3.87 -14.22
CA GLU A 161 5.29 -2.42 -14.10
C GLU A 161 4.11 -1.98 -13.24
N ALA A 162 2.93 -2.58 -13.42
CA ALA A 162 1.76 -2.28 -12.60
C ALA A 162 1.98 -2.62 -11.12
N ALA A 163 2.57 -3.79 -10.83
CA ALA A 163 2.94 -4.17 -9.47
C ALA A 163 4.02 -3.25 -8.88
N THR A 164 5.05 -2.92 -9.67
CA THR A 164 6.14 -2.03 -9.24
C THR A 164 5.62 -0.64 -8.92
N ARG A 165 4.75 -0.08 -9.77
CA ARG A 165 4.08 1.18 -9.50
C ARG A 165 3.30 1.13 -8.19
N ARG A 166 2.50 0.10 -7.94
CA ARG A 166 1.78 -0.04 -6.66
C ARG A 166 2.72 -0.07 -5.45
N ILE A 167 3.84 -0.77 -5.55
CA ILE A 167 4.82 -0.89 -4.45
C ILE A 167 5.47 0.46 -4.15
N LEU A 168 5.79 1.24 -5.18
CA LEU A 168 6.45 2.55 -5.05
C LEU A 168 5.47 3.68 -4.72
N ASP A 169 4.26 3.65 -5.29
CA ASP A 169 3.20 4.66 -5.05
C ASP A 169 2.68 4.58 -3.61
N GLY A 170 2.75 3.42 -2.96
CA GLY A 170 2.44 3.32 -1.54
C GLY A 170 3.42 4.12 -0.65
N ASP A 171 4.56 4.56 -1.18
CA ASP A 171 5.52 5.44 -0.48
C ASP A 171 5.21 6.92 -0.76
N ALA A 172 4.20 7.23 -1.58
CA ALA A 172 3.60 8.55 -1.55
C ALA A 172 3.03 8.76 -0.14
N PRO A 173 3.32 9.90 0.51
CA PRO A 173 2.75 10.18 1.83
C PRO A 173 1.24 9.96 1.76
N GLU A 174 0.68 9.20 2.72
CA GLU A 174 -0.76 9.08 2.84
C GLU A 174 -1.33 10.49 2.74
N PRO A 175 -2.35 10.73 1.89
CA PRO A 175 -2.94 12.05 1.79
C PRO A 175 -3.38 12.43 3.20
N LYS A 176 -2.77 13.50 3.74
CA LYS A 176 -2.96 13.96 5.13
C LYS A 176 -4.44 14.17 5.47
N HIS A 177 -5.29 14.26 4.45
CA HIS A 177 -6.71 14.51 4.53
C HIS A 177 -7.48 13.58 3.56
N PRO A 178 -8.63 13.03 3.96
CA PRO A 178 -9.49 12.25 3.06
C PRO A 178 -9.91 13.06 1.82
N ALA A 179 -10.07 12.41 0.68
CA ALA A 179 -10.49 13.09 -0.56
C ALA A 179 -12.01 13.29 -0.65
N CYS A 180 -12.43 14.33 -1.37
CA CYS A 180 -13.79 14.54 -1.86
C CYS A 180 -13.76 14.90 -3.35
N ARG A 181 -14.88 14.70 -4.06
CA ARG A 181 -15.01 15.04 -5.47
C ARG A 181 -15.36 16.52 -5.62
N ILE A 182 -14.65 17.27 -6.46
CA ILE A 182 -14.98 18.68 -6.76
C ILE A 182 -15.53 18.79 -8.18
N VAL A 183 -16.76 19.31 -8.29
CA VAL A 183 -17.45 19.58 -9.55
C VAL A 183 -17.67 21.07 -9.72
N VAL A 184 -17.34 21.64 -10.88
CA VAL A 184 -17.63 23.04 -11.22
C VAL A 184 -18.41 23.05 -12.54
N ASN A 185 -19.57 23.70 -12.57
CA ASN A 185 -20.45 23.78 -13.75
C ASN A 185 -20.77 22.40 -14.36
N GLY A 186 -20.97 21.39 -13.50
CA GLY A 186 -21.28 20.02 -13.91
C GLY A 186 -20.07 19.19 -14.36
N VAL A 187 -18.86 19.75 -14.40
CA VAL A 187 -17.62 19.06 -14.77
C VAL A 187 -16.80 18.76 -13.52
N GLU A 188 -16.29 17.54 -13.38
CA GLU A 188 -15.33 17.21 -12.32
C GLU A 188 -13.96 17.82 -12.64
N VAL A 189 -13.41 18.60 -11.71
CA VAL A 189 -12.23 19.44 -11.99
C VAL A 189 -11.06 19.16 -11.06
N ALA A 190 -11.30 18.54 -9.90
CA ALA A 190 -10.24 18.18 -8.96
C ALA A 190 -10.71 17.16 -7.92
N SER A 191 -9.75 16.47 -7.33
CA SER A 191 -9.91 15.84 -6.02
C SER A 191 -9.67 16.91 -4.94
N GLY A 192 -10.69 17.21 -4.16
CA GLY A 192 -10.64 18.09 -3.00
C GLY A 192 -10.25 17.33 -1.74
N LEU A 193 -10.04 18.07 -0.64
CA LEU A 193 -9.67 17.52 0.66
C LEU A 193 -10.78 17.76 1.69
N LEU A 194 -10.98 16.80 2.58
CA LEU A 194 -11.86 16.93 3.74
C LEU A 194 -10.99 17.21 4.98
N ILE A 195 -11.11 18.43 5.51
CA ILE A 195 -10.34 18.90 6.67
C ILE A 195 -11.34 19.37 7.71
N ASP A 196 -11.33 18.75 8.90
CA ASP A 196 -12.25 19.04 10.01
C ASP A 196 -13.74 19.05 9.59
N GLY A 197 -14.13 18.09 8.74
CA GLY A 197 -15.50 17.95 8.25
C GLY A 197 -15.91 18.98 7.19
N ARG A 198 -14.96 19.77 6.66
CA ARG A 198 -15.20 20.75 5.60
C ARG A 198 -14.49 20.36 4.31
N ALA A 199 -15.14 20.58 3.18
CA ALA A 199 -14.54 20.38 1.86
C ALA A 199 -13.64 21.58 1.49
N TYR A 200 -12.46 21.26 0.98
CA TYR A 200 -11.47 22.19 0.45
C TYR A 200 -11.16 21.80 -0.99
N ALA A 201 -11.02 22.80 -1.86
CA ALA A 201 -10.72 22.60 -3.27
C ALA A 201 -9.44 23.35 -3.65
N ALA A 202 -8.70 22.82 -4.61
CA ALA A 202 -7.56 23.52 -5.19
C ALA A 202 -8.05 24.76 -5.94
N LEU A 203 -7.65 25.95 -5.47
CA LEU A 203 -8.20 27.23 -5.96
C LEU A 203 -7.99 27.42 -7.46
N ARG A 204 -6.83 26.99 -7.97
CA ARG A 204 -6.50 27.10 -9.40
C ARG A 204 -7.45 26.29 -10.27
N ALA A 205 -7.69 25.02 -9.93
CA ALA A 205 -8.59 24.14 -10.69
C ALA A 205 -10.04 24.66 -10.68
N VAL A 206 -10.51 25.15 -9.53
CA VAL A 206 -11.84 25.77 -9.41
C VAL A 206 -11.93 27.04 -10.26
N GLY A 207 -10.93 27.90 -10.16
CA GLY A 207 -10.86 29.17 -10.87
C GLY A 207 -10.84 29.01 -12.38
N GLU A 208 -9.99 28.12 -12.89
CA GLU A 208 -9.89 27.80 -14.33
C GLU A 208 -11.22 27.27 -14.87
N ALA A 209 -11.87 26.34 -14.15
CA ALA A 209 -13.16 25.80 -14.56
C ALA A 209 -14.30 26.82 -14.47
N ALA A 210 -14.21 27.79 -13.58
CA ALA A 210 -15.12 28.92 -13.47
C ALA A 210 -14.79 30.07 -14.44
N GLY A 211 -13.75 29.95 -15.27
CA GLY A 211 -13.33 31.01 -16.19
C GLY A 211 -12.74 32.25 -15.51
N CYS A 212 -12.27 32.12 -14.27
CA CYS A 212 -11.67 33.19 -13.48
C CYS A 212 -10.15 33.26 -13.65
N VAL A 213 -9.58 34.45 -13.46
CA VAL A 213 -8.13 34.66 -13.47
C VAL A 213 -7.56 34.40 -12.07
N ILE A 214 -6.61 33.48 -11.96
CA ILE A 214 -6.00 33.08 -10.69
C ILE A 214 -4.59 33.64 -10.58
N GLY A 215 -4.34 34.40 -9.51
CA GLY A 215 -3.03 34.99 -9.21
C GLY A 215 -2.39 34.43 -7.95
N TRP A 216 -1.07 34.60 -7.84
CA TRP A 216 -0.28 34.31 -6.66
C TRP A 216 0.69 35.44 -6.37
N ASP A 217 0.59 36.03 -5.18
CA ASP A 217 1.58 36.96 -4.66
C ASP A 217 2.60 36.20 -3.81
N ASN A 218 3.85 36.16 -4.26
CA ASN A 218 4.92 35.42 -3.58
C ASN A 218 5.53 36.18 -2.38
N VAL A 219 5.28 37.48 -2.26
CA VAL A 219 5.71 38.32 -1.13
C VAL A 219 4.72 38.16 0.02
N THR A 220 3.43 38.34 -0.24
CA THR A 220 2.39 38.23 0.79
C THR A 220 1.90 36.81 1.01
N LYS A 221 2.29 35.87 0.14
CA LYS A 221 1.81 34.46 0.12
C LYS A 221 0.29 34.36 -0.02
N THR A 222 -0.27 35.24 -0.84
CA THR A 222 -1.72 35.37 -1.02
C THR A 222 -2.13 34.92 -2.41
N ALA A 223 -3.11 34.02 -2.49
CA ALA A 223 -3.74 33.70 -3.76
C ALA A 223 -4.88 34.68 -4.07
N THR A 224 -5.11 34.97 -5.34
CA THR A 224 -6.17 35.89 -5.78
C THR A 224 -7.06 35.26 -6.84
N VAL A 225 -8.33 35.67 -6.86
CA VAL A 225 -9.31 35.35 -7.90
C VAL A 225 -9.81 36.68 -8.47
N ASN A 226 -9.64 36.88 -9.78
CA ASN A 226 -9.96 38.14 -10.46
C ASN A 226 -9.37 39.38 -9.75
N GLY A 227 -8.13 39.23 -9.24
CA GLY A 227 -7.42 40.29 -8.51
C GLY A 227 -7.82 40.48 -7.05
N LYS A 228 -8.84 39.76 -6.54
CA LYS A 228 -9.26 39.82 -5.13
C LYS A 228 -8.58 38.73 -4.30
N PRO A 229 -8.03 39.03 -3.11
CA PRO A 229 -7.39 38.02 -2.27
C PRO A 229 -8.39 36.99 -1.74
N VAL A 230 -7.96 35.73 -1.67
CA VAL A 230 -8.73 34.62 -1.14
C VAL A 230 -7.93 33.90 -0.07
N ALA A 231 -8.54 33.73 1.10
CA ALA A 231 -7.93 33.00 2.20
C ALA A 231 -7.88 31.49 1.87
N GLY A 232 -6.69 30.92 1.94
CA GLY A 232 -6.46 29.50 1.70
C GLY A 232 -5.29 28.97 2.52
N MET A 233 -5.09 27.67 2.46
CA MET A 233 -3.97 26.96 3.06
C MET A 233 -3.08 26.41 1.96
N LEU A 234 -1.76 26.51 2.16
CA LEU A 234 -0.80 25.89 1.26
C LEU A 234 -0.50 24.47 1.75
N ILE A 235 -0.91 23.47 0.97
CA ILE A 235 -0.61 22.06 1.24
C ILE A 235 0.18 21.54 0.06
N ASP A 236 1.41 21.12 0.33
CA ASP A 236 2.34 20.52 -0.65
C ASP A 236 2.46 21.36 -1.95
N GLY A 237 2.52 22.68 -1.80
CA GLY A 237 2.67 23.64 -2.91
C GLY A 237 1.37 24.01 -3.65
N VAL A 238 0.23 23.47 -3.23
CA VAL A 238 -1.09 23.78 -3.79
C VAL A 238 -1.89 24.62 -2.81
N THR A 239 -2.50 25.71 -3.28
CA THR A 239 -3.42 26.51 -2.47
C THR A 239 -4.81 25.85 -2.44
N TYR A 240 -5.18 25.34 -1.28
CA TYR A 240 -6.51 24.83 -0.99
C TYR A 240 -7.36 25.90 -0.30
N VAL A 241 -8.59 26.05 -0.76
CA VAL A 241 -9.54 27.03 -0.22
C VAL A 241 -10.80 26.29 0.21
N ALA A 242 -11.39 26.71 1.34
CA ALA A 242 -12.65 26.17 1.79
C ALA A 242 -13.70 26.35 0.70
N LEU A 243 -14.49 25.32 0.41
CA LEU A 243 -15.38 25.30 -0.76
C LEU A 243 -16.32 26.51 -0.84
N ARG A 244 -16.84 26.98 0.31
CA ARG A 244 -17.66 28.20 0.37
C ARG A 244 -16.91 29.45 -0.09
N ALA A 245 -15.70 29.66 0.42
CA ALA A 245 -14.86 30.79 0.02
C ALA A 245 -14.44 30.69 -1.45
N ALA A 246 -14.22 29.48 -1.96
CA ALA A 246 -13.95 29.26 -3.38
C ALA A 246 -15.17 29.64 -4.24
N GLY A 247 -16.38 29.21 -3.85
CA GLY A 247 -17.64 29.59 -4.50
C GLY A 247 -17.86 31.10 -4.49
N GLU A 248 -17.75 31.75 -3.32
CA GLU A 248 -17.85 33.21 -3.21
C GLU A 248 -16.84 33.94 -4.09
N ALA A 249 -15.59 33.48 -4.12
CA ALA A 249 -14.53 34.10 -4.89
C ALA A 249 -14.74 34.02 -6.41
N VAL A 250 -15.34 32.94 -6.90
CA VAL A 250 -15.71 32.78 -8.33
C VAL A 250 -17.11 33.28 -8.65
N GLY A 251 -17.87 33.78 -7.66
CA GLY A 251 -19.25 34.23 -7.85
C GLY A 251 -20.29 33.12 -7.99
N GLY A 252 -19.96 31.89 -7.58
CA GLY A 252 -20.81 30.71 -7.71
C GLY A 252 -21.51 30.27 -6.43
N VAL A 253 -22.55 29.46 -6.59
CA VAL A 253 -23.31 28.81 -5.53
C VAL A 253 -22.72 27.43 -5.23
N VAL A 254 -22.59 27.11 -3.94
CA VAL A 254 -21.97 25.88 -3.47
C VAL A 254 -23.01 24.87 -2.97
N ALA A 255 -22.85 23.60 -3.33
CA ALA A 255 -23.64 22.50 -2.78
C ALA A 255 -22.76 21.29 -2.37
N TRP A 256 -23.27 20.50 -1.43
CA TRP A 256 -22.62 19.29 -0.91
C TRP A 256 -23.57 18.10 -0.95
N ASP A 257 -23.11 16.99 -1.51
CA ASP A 257 -23.74 15.69 -1.44
C ASP A 257 -22.91 14.75 -0.55
N GLY A 258 -23.45 14.43 0.63
CA GLY A 258 -22.80 13.57 1.61
C GLY A 258 -22.73 12.09 1.23
N GLN A 259 -23.62 11.61 0.36
CA GLN A 259 -23.63 10.20 -0.06
C GLN A 259 -22.51 9.92 -1.05
N SER A 260 -22.34 10.80 -2.04
CA SER A 260 -21.26 10.69 -3.03
C SER A 260 -19.97 11.39 -2.61
N LYS A 261 -19.96 12.09 -1.47
CA LYS A 261 -18.87 12.99 -1.04
C LYS A 261 -18.48 13.99 -2.12
N THR A 262 -19.49 14.56 -2.78
CA THR A 262 -19.29 15.51 -3.89
C THR A 262 -19.60 16.91 -3.44
N ALA A 263 -18.62 17.78 -3.63
CA ALA A 263 -18.71 19.22 -3.51
C ALA A 263 -18.90 19.81 -4.91
N SER A 264 -19.89 20.69 -5.08
CA SER A 264 -20.17 21.33 -6.36
C SER A 264 -20.23 22.85 -6.27
N ILE A 265 -19.77 23.52 -7.32
CA ILE A 265 -19.88 24.97 -7.52
C ILE A 265 -20.58 25.20 -8.86
N THR A 266 -21.61 26.04 -8.86
CA THR A 266 -22.30 26.48 -10.07
C THR A 266 -22.15 27.99 -10.18
N VAL A 267 -21.52 28.46 -11.26
CA VAL A 267 -21.28 29.88 -11.56
C VAL A 267 -22.26 30.36 -12.62
#